data_AF-A0AAV4A4T0-F1
#
_entry.id   AF-A0AAV4A4T0-F1
#
_cell.length_a   1.000
_cell.length_b   1.000
_cell.length_c   1.000
_cell.angle_alpha   90.00
_cell.angle_beta   90.00
_cell.angle_gamma   90.00
#
_symmetry.space_group_name_H-M   'P 1'
#
loop_
_entity.id
_entity.type
_entity.pdbx_description
1 polymer ?
#
loop_
_entity_poly.entity_id
_entity_poly.type
_entity_poly.pdbx_seq_one_letter_code
_entity_poly.pdbx_strand_id
1 'polypeptide(L)'
;MRNYQRDGPQCVDDNQGGAPNYYPNSFSGPQDQSDKVESTFKLTGDVGRYPTHDEDNFSQTGIFWRKVLTPETRARLVENIAGHLKDAQDFIQKRAVNNFAQANADFGQALRTALAQHAAPSANHSAHL
;
A
#
# COMPACT_ATOMS: atom_id res chain seq x y z
N MET A 1 27.34 -13.10 15.52
CA MET A 1 27.41 -11.83 14.75
C MET A 1 28.77 -11.22 15.02
N ARG A 2 29.48 -10.68 14.01
CA ARG A 2 30.77 -10.01 14.18
C ARG A 2 30.75 -8.71 13.37
N ASN A 3 30.70 -7.56 14.04
CA ASN A 3 30.66 -6.25 13.38
C ASN A 3 31.28 -5.17 14.29
N TYR A 4 31.14 -3.92 13.90
CA TYR A 4 31.73 -2.79 14.62
C TYR A 4 30.71 -1.99 15.45
N GLN A 5 29.45 -2.42 15.51
CA GLN A 5 28.43 -1.80 16.35
C GLN A 5 28.70 -2.13 17.83
N ARG A 6 28.48 -1.15 18.70
CA ARG A 6 28.63 -1.28 20.15
C ARG A 6 27.52 -0.51 20.85
N ASP A 7 27.27 -0.90 22.10
CA ASP A 7 26.42 -0.22 23.06
C ASP A 7 24.95 -0.14 22.58
N GLY A 8 24.29 0.99 22.85
CA GLY A 8 22.85 1.15 22.70
C GLY A 8 22.10 0.82 24.00
N PRO A 9 20.88 1.37 24.17
CA PRO A 9 20.08 1.11 25.36
C PRO A 9 19.76 -0.39 25.45
N GLN A 10 19.86 -0.94 26.66
CA GLN A 10 19.59 -2.35 26.93
C GLN A 10 20.41 -3.30 26.04
N CYS A 11 21.72 -3.05 25.88
CA CYS A 11 22.64 -4.07 25.37
C CYS A 11 22.63 -5.27 26.34
N VAL A 12 22.09 -6.40 25.88
CA VAL A 12 21.84 -7.60 26.71
C VAL A 12 22.87 -8.71 26.53
N ASP A 13 23.81 -8.52 25.60
CA ASP A 13 24.93 -9.44 25.38
C ASP A 13 26.25 -8.84 25.87
N ASP A 14 27.37 -9.51 25.63
CA ASP A 14 28.71 -9.05 26.02
C ASP A 14 29.21 -7.88 25.16
N ASN A 15 28.38 -7.33 24.27
CA ASN A 15 28.71 -6.17 23.45
C ASN A 15 30.01 -6.34 22.64
N GLN A 16 30.29 -7.58 22.23
CA GLN A 16 31.52 -7.99 21.53
C GLN A 16 32.83 -7.75 22.32
N GLY A 17 32.74 -7.54 23.63
CA GLY A 17 33.87 -7.48 24.57
C GLY A 17 34.97 -6.51 24.15
N GLY A 18 36.23 -6.93 24.33
CA GLY A 18 37.42 -6.17 23.95
C GLY A 18 37.79 -6.21 22.46
N ALA A 19 36.91 -6.71 21.58
CA ALA A 19 37.21 -6.75 20.16
C ALA A 19 37.33 -5.31 19.59
N PRO A 20 38.24 -5.05 18.64
CA PRO A 20 38.32 -3.77 17.94
C PRO A 20 36.96 -3.32 17.42
N ASN A 21 36.62 -2.05 17.64
CA ASN A 21 35.33 -1.45 17.29
C ASN A 21 35.42 -0.46 16.10
N TYR A 22 36.50 -0.52 15.31
CA TYR A 22 36.71 0.32 14.13
C TYR A 22 37.21 -0.48 12.91
N TYR A 23 36.90 0.00 11.70
CA TYR A 23 37.33 -0.58 10.43
C TYR A 23 37.91 0.49 9.47
N PRO A 24 39.00 0.19 8.73
CA PRO A 24 39.85 -1.00 8.84
C PRO A 24 40.68 -1.00 10.13
N ASN A 25 41.11 -2.18 10.61
CA ASN A 25 42.03 -2.31 11.73
C ASN A 25 43.13 -3.35 11.46
N SER A 26 44.26 -3.22 12.15
CA SER A 26 45.41 -4.13 12.05
C SER A 26 45.37 -5.29 13.05
N PHE A 27 44.18 -5.60 13.60
CA PHE A 27 43.94 -6.63 14.61
C PHE A 27 42.92 -7.66 14.10
N SER A 28 42.45 -8.56 14.97
CA SER A 28 41.51 -9.64 14.62
C SER A 28 40.05 -9.20 14.47
N GLY A 29 39.80 -7.97 14.01
CA GLY A 29 38.44 -7.46 13.79
C GLY A 29 37.70 -8.17 12.64
N PRO A 30 36.36 -8.02 12.56
CA PRO A 30 35.57 -8.47 11.42
C PRO A 30 36.13 -8.00 10.06
N GLN A 31 36.08 -8.84 9.03
CA GLN A 31 36.57 -8.52 7.68
C GLN A 31 35.42 -8.55 6.67
N ASP A 32 35.51 -7.73 5.63
CA ASP A 32 34.53 -7.72 4.54
C ASP A 32 34.57 -9.03 3.73
N GLN A 33 33.43 -9.41 3.17
CA GLN A 33 33.30 -10.57 2.30
C GLN A 33 33.10 -10.11 0.85
N SER A 34 34.15 -10.19 0.03
CA SER A 34 34.12 -9.72 -1.37
C SER A 34 33.11 -10.44 -2.25
N ASP A 35 32.69 -11.65 -1.86
CA ASP A 35 31.67 -12.44 -2.56
C ASP A 35 30.22 -12.03 -2.17
N LYS A 36 30.06 -11.05 -1.29
CA LYS A 36 28.75 -10.51 -0.83
C LYS A 36 28.46 -9.09 -1.33
N VAL A 37 29.17 -8.63 -2.36
CA VAL A 37 28.92 -7.32 -2.97
C VAL A 37 27.54 -7.26 -3.62
N GLU A 38 26.87 -6.10 -3.55
CA GLU A 38 25.62 -5.89 -4.25
C GLU A 38 25.77 -5.96 -5.78
N SER A 39 24.68 -6.34 -6.45
CA SER A 39 24.62 -6.32 -7.92
C SER A 39 24.87 -4.93 -8.47
N THR A 40 25.77 -4.81 -9.45
CA THR A 40 26.01 -3.56 -10.18
C THR A 40 24.93 -3.32 -11.24
N PHE A 41 24.40 -2.10 -11.32
CA PHE A 41 23.46 -1.68 -12.36
C PHE A 41 23.76 -0.26 -12.84
N LYS A 42 23.33 0.07 -14.06
CA LYS A 42 23.49 1.40 -14.66
C LYS A 42 22.22 2.22 -14.46
N LEU A 43 22.37 3.51 -14.21
CA LEU A 43 21.29 4.48 -14.10
C LEU A 43 21.43 5.56 -15.16
N THR A 44 20.31 6.15 -15.56
CA THR A 44 20.24 7.26 -16.51
C THR A 44 19.24 8.31 -16.02
N GLY A 45 19.51 9.58 -16.28
CA GLY A 45 18.69 10.72 -15.82
C GLY A 45 19.39 11.54 -14.75
N ASP A 46 18.82 12.71 -14.46
CA ASP A 46 19.32 13.61 -13.43
C ASP A 46 18.84 13.17 -12.03
N VAL A 47 19.54 13.63 -10.99
CA VAL A 47 19.05 13.46 -9.61
C VAL A 47 18.00 14.54 -9.35
N GLY A 48 16.74 14.14 -9.18
CA GLY A 48 15.64 15.07 -9.01
C GLY A 48 14.41 14.45 -8.35
N ARG A 49 13.42 15.29 -8.08
CA ARG A 49 12.09 14.85 -7.62
C ARG A 49 11.21 14.62 -8.85
N TYR A 50 11.02 13.36 -9.21
CA TYR A 50 10.16 12.99 -10.33
C TYR A 50 8.74 12.72 -9.83
N PRO A 51 7.71 13.41 -10.36
CA PRO A 51 6.34 13.09 -10.03
C PRO A 51 5.91 11.83 -10.82
N THR A 52 5.05 11.01 -10.22
CA THR A 52 4.57 9.74 -10.80
C THR A 52 3.06 9.77 -11.09
N HIS A 53 2.50 10.98 -11.24
CA HIS A 53 1.05 11.17 -11.36
C HIS A 53 0.45 10.66 -12.68
N ASP A 54 1.29 10.47 -13.69
CA ASP A 54 0.97 9.98 -15.02
C ASP A 54 1.19 8.45 -15.18
N GLU A 55 1.58 7.76 -14.11
CA GLU A 55 1.67 6.30 -14.10
C GLU A 55 0.29 5.63 -14.25
N ASP A 56 0.31 4.38 -14.70
CA ASP A 56 -0.90 3.55 -14.81
C ASP A 56 -1.41 3.13 -13.43
N ASN A 57 -2.40 3.87 -12.94
CA ASN A 57 -3.02 3.64 -11.65
C ASN A 57 -4.24 2.69 -11.69
N PHE A 58 -4.67 2.23 -12.86
CA PHE A 58 -6.02 1.65 -13.03
C PHE A 58 -6.04 0.27 -13.67
N SER A 59 -5.08 -0.07 -14.53
CA SER A 59 -5.13 -1.35 -15.28
C SER A 59 -5.09 -2.56 -14.37
N GLN A 60 -4.21 -2.58 -13.36
CA GLN A 60 -4.10 -3.71 -12.42
C GLN A 60 -5.40 -3.90 -11.62
N THR A 61 -6.00 -2.82 -11.14
CA THR A 61 -7.28 -2.84 -10.43
C THR A 61 -8.41 -3.35 -11.32
N GLY A 62 -8.44 -2.93 -12.60
CA GLY A 62 -9.40 -3.44 -13.57
C GLY A 62 -9.23 -4.94 -13.86
N ILE A 63 -7.99 -5.42 -13.91
CA ILE A 63 -7.67 -6.85 -14.06
C ILE A 63 -8.13 -7.63 -12.82
N PHE A 64 -7.83 -7.14 -11.62
CA PHE A 64 -8.26 -7.75 -10.36
C PHE A 64 -9.78 -7.89 -10.33
N TRP A 65 -10.51 -6.81 -10.63
CA TRP A 65 -11.96 -6.83 -10.71
C TRP A 65 -12.47 -7.90 -11.69
N ARG A 66 -11.99 -7.91 -12.93
CA ARG A 66 -12.51 -8.80 -13.99
C ARG A 66 -12.08 -10.24 -13.87
N LYS A 67 -10.82 -10.50 -13.51
CA LYS A 67 -10.20 -11.83 -13.65
C LYS A 67 -10.04 -12.57 -12.32
N VAL A 68 -10.04 -11.86 -11.19
CA VAL A 68 -9.81 -12.47 -9.87
C VAL A 68 -11.09 -12.55 -9.07
N LEU A 69 -11.92 -11.51 -9.09
CA LEU A 69 -13.16 -11.48 -8.31
C LEU A 69 -14.32 -12.20 -9.02
N THR A 70 -15.03 -13.02 -8.25
CA THR A 70 -16.33 -13.59 -8.57
C THR A 70 -17.45 -12.54 -8.41
N PRO A 71 -18.65 -12.76 -8.98
CA PRO A 71 -19.78 -11.85 -8.78
C PRO A 71 -20.10 -11.56 -7.29
N GLU A 72 -20.04 -12.58 -6.43
CA GLU A 72 -20.38 -12.45 -5.00
C GLU A 72 -19.31 -11.68 -4.22
N THR A 73 -18.04 -11.83 -4.60
CA THR A 73 -16.94 -11.06 -4.00
C THR A 73 -16.92 -9.61 -4.50
N ARG A 74 -17.28 -9.37 -5.76
CA ARG A 74 -17.51 -8.00 -6.30
C ARG A 74 -18.62 -7.28 -5.55
N ALA A 75 -19.75 -7.94 -5.31
CA ALA A 75 -20.87 -7.36 -4.56
C ALA A 75 -20.44 -6.95 -3.14
N ARG A 76 -19.79 -7.85 -2.39
CA ARG A 76 -19.28 -7.55 -1.04
C ARG A 76 -18.24 -6.42 -1.04
N LEU A 77 -17.34 -6.38 -2.04
CA LEU A 77 -16.37 -5.30 -2.18
C LEU A 77 -17.07 -3.95 -2.36
N VAL A 78 -18.05 -3.89 -3.25
CA VAL A 78 -18.84 -2.68 -3.52
C VAL A 78 -19.61 -2.24 -2.27
N GLU A 79 -20.26 -3.17 -1.57
CA GLU A 79 -21.00 -2.90 -0.34
C GLU A 79 -20.10 -2.31 0.75
N ASN A 80 -18.92 -2.90 0.97
CA ASN A 80 -17.96 -2.42 1.96
C ASN A 80 -17.48 -0.99 1.63
N ILE A 81 -17.16 -0.71 0.36
CA ILE A 81 -16.71 0.62 -0.06
C ILE A 81 -17.85 1.63 0.09
N ALA A 82 -19.06 1.31 -0.39
CA ALA A 82 -20.21 2.20 -0.32
C ALA A 82 -20.61 2.48 1.13
N GLY A 83 -20.66 1.44 1.98
CA GLY A 83 -21.03 1.54 3.38
C GLY A 83 -20.11 2.46 4.19
N HIS A 84 -18.82 2.52 3.83
CA HIS A 84 -17.86 3.46 4.44
C HIS A 84 -17.92 4.85 3.79
N LEU A 85 -18.11 4.92 2.46
CA LEU A 85 -18.04 6.18 1.70
C LEU A 85 -19.32 7.01 1.77
N LYS A 86 -20.46 6.42 2.15
CA LYS A 86 -21.80 7.04 2.13
C LYS A 86 -21.91 8.37 2.90
N ASP A 87 -21.12 8.56 3.96
CA ASP A 87 -21.19 9.75 4.82
C ASP A 87 -20.18 10.83 4.41
N ALA A 88 -19.35 10.58 3.39
CA ALA A 88 -18.45 11.57 2.84
C ALA A 88 -19.21 12.61 1.99
N GLN A 89 -18.63 13.79 1.81
CA GLN A 89 -19.23 14.83 0.96
C GLN A 89 -19.40 14.34 -0.49
N ASP A 90 -20.49 14.75 -1.15
CA ASP A 90 -20.85 14.32 -2.51
C ASP A 90 -19.71 14.40 -3.53
N PHE A 91 -18.91 15.47 -3.49
CA PHE A 91 -17.81 15.63 -4.44
C PHE A 91 -16.69 14.59 -4.24
N ILE A 92 -16.50 14.13 -2.99
CA ILE A 92 -15.55 13.07 -2.65
C ILE A 92 -16.11 11.73 -3.14
N GLN A 93 -17.39 11.47 -2.92
CA GLN A 93 -18.06 10.26 -3.44
C GLN A 93 -17.97 10.18 -4.97
N LYS A 94 -18.28 11.28 -5.67
CA LYS A 94 -18.16 11.39 -7.13
C LYS A 94 -16.73 11.13 -7.62
N ARG A 95 -15.73 11.70 -6.93
CA ARG A 95 -14.32 11.47 -7.26
C ARG A 95 -13.93 10.00 -7.09
N ALA A 96 -14.34 9.36 -6.00
CA ALA A 96 -14.07 7.95 -5.78
C ALA A 96 -14.71 7.07 -6.85
N VAL A 97 -16.00 7.29 -7.17
CA VAL A 97 -16.70 6.59 -8.26
C VAL A 97 -15.97 6.75 -9.59
N ASN A 98 -15.48 7.95 -9.91
CA ASN A 98 -14.72 8.18 -11.14
C ASN A 98 -13.40 7.41 -11.16
N ASN A 99 -12.68 7.31 -10.05
CA ASN A 99 -11.46 6.51 -9.96
C ASN A 99 -11.74 5.01 -10.17
N PHE A 100 -12.79 4.47 -9.55
CA PHE A 100 -13.17 3.08 -9.77
C PHE A 100 -13.69 2.82 -11.18
N ALA A 101 -14.37 3.79 -11.80
CA ALA A 101 -14.79 3.73 -13.20
C ALA A 101 -13.60 3.71 -14.18
N GLN A 102 -12.51 4.42 -13.87
CA GLN A 102 -11.26 4.36 -14.66
C GLN A 102 -10.64 2.96 -14.62
N ALA A 103 -10.71 2.25 -13.49
CA ALA A 103 -10.29 0.85 -13.41
C ALA A 103 -11.23 -0.09 -14.17
N ASN A 104 -12.54 0.07 -14.00
CA ASN A 104 -13.56 -0.71 -14.69
C ASN A 104 -14.93 -0.02 -14.65
N ALA A 105 -15.60 0.08 -15.80
CA ALA A 105 -16.92 0.72 -15.90
C ALA A 105 -17.99 0.07 -15.00
N ASP A 106 -18.04 -1.27 -14.96
CA ASP A 106 -19.01 -2.00 -14.12
C ASP A 106 -18.74 -1.77 -12.64
N PHE A 107 -17.46 -1.66 -12.24
CA PHE A 107 -17.09 -1.39 -10.85
C PHE A 107 -17.56 0.02 -10.43
N GLY A 108 -17.23 1.04 -11.23
CA GLY A 108 -17.71 2.40 -10.97
C GLY A 108 -19.24 2.50 -10.94
N GLN A 109 -19.92 1.80 -11.85
CA GLN A 109 -21.39 1.78 -11.90
C GLN A 109 -22.00 1.07 -10.70
N ALA A 110 -21.45 -0.08 -10.29
CA ALA A 110 -21.92 -0.79 -9.10
C ALA A 110 -21.78 0.05 -7.83
N LEU A 111 -20.64 0.73 -7.68
CA LEU A 111 -20.41 1.62 -6.54
C LEU A 111 -21.35 2.83 -6.54
N ARG A 112 -21.58 3.45 -7.71
CA ARG A 112 -22.56 4.54 -7.86
C ARG A 112 -23.95 4.11 -7.41
N THR A 113 -24.39 2.93 -7.86
CA THR A 113 -25.70 2.39 -7.49
C THR A 113 -25.80 2.14 -5.98
N ALA A 114 -24.77 1.55 -5.36
CA ALA A 114 -24.76 1.28 -3.92
C ALA A 114 -24.80 2.57 -3.07
N LEU A 115 -24.07 3.61 -3.47
CA LEU A 115 -24.13 4.90 -2.79
C LEU A 115 -25.51 5.56 -2.91
N ALA A 116 -26.14 5.48 -4.08
CA ALA A 116 -27.49 6.00 -4.29
C ALA A 116 -28.55 5.31 -3.41
N GLN A 117 -28.36 4.01 -3.10
CA GLN A 117 -29.22 3.28 -2.17
C GLN A 117 -29.10 3.78 -0.73
N HIS A 118 -27.91 4.23 -0.31
CA HIS A 118 -27.72 4.85 1.01
C HIS A 118 -28.26 6.28 1.09
N ALA A 119 -28.29 7.01 -0.03
CA ALA A 119 -28.84 8.36 -0.10
C ALA A 119 -30.38 8.39 -0.18
N ALA A 120 -31.01 7.29 -0.60
CA ALA A 120 -32.47 7.17 -0.58
C ALA A 120 -32.96 7.19 0.88
N PRO A 121 -33.99 7.98 1.22
CA PRO A 121 -34.55 7.95 2.57
C PRO A 121 -34.96 6.53 2.90
N SER A 122 -34.48 5.99 4.03
CA SER A 122 -34.88 4.69 4.54
C SER A 122 -36.41 4.65 4.50
N ALA A 123 -36.98 3.75 3.69
CA ALA A 123 -38.42 3.57 3.65
C ALA A 123 -38.87 3.26 5.07
N ASN A 124 -39.51 4.25 5.70
CA ASN A 124 -40.00 4.17 7.08
C ASN A 124 -40.78 2.87 7.22
N HIS A 125 -40.33 2.03 8.15
CA HIS A 125 -41.09 0.92 8.69
C HIS A 125 -42.41 1.49 9.21
N SER A 126 -43.44 1.42 8.37
CA SER A 126 -44.77 1.88 8.71
C SER A 126 -45.40 0.83 9.60
N ALA A 127 -45.70 1.27 10.82
CA ALA A 127 -46.73 0.77 11.73
C ALA A 127 -47.29 -0.62 11.44
N HIS A 128 -47.02 -1.56 12.35
CA HIS A 128 -47.99 -2.61 12.64
C HIS A 128 -48.24 -2.67 14.15
N LEU A 129 -49.46 -2.23 14.48
CA LEU A 129 -50.27 -2.43 15.70
C LEU A 129 -49.78 -1.82 17.02
#